data_AF-A0A0S8AM77-F1
#
_entry.id   AF-A0A0S8AM77-F1
#
_cell.length_a   1.000
_cell.length_b   1.000
_cell.length_c   1.000
_cell.angle_alpha   90.00
_cell.angle_beta   90.00
_cell.angle_gamma   90.00
#
_symmetry.space_group_name_H-M   'P 1'
#
loop_
_entity.id
_entity.type
_entity.pdbx_description
1 polymer ?
#
loop_
_entity_poly.entity_id
_entity_poly.type
_entity_poly.pdbx_seq_one_letter_code
_entity_poly.pdbx_strand_id
1 'polypeptide(L)'
;MRKLLILSPQRIAAELRELRFATAADRRWHRKLWALGLRCVAWYFAGLVLIGWSMHTSNYPLAQLLFAAGLWIAALGPIVTALVFWLREFR
;
A
#
# COMPACT_ATOMS: atom_id res chain seq x y z
N MET A 1 37.96 -5.03 7.69
CA MET A 1 38.36 -3.82 6.94
C MET A 1 38.50 -4.17 5.47
N ARG A 2 37.54 -3.73 4.64
CA ARG A 2 37.39 -4.11 3.23
C ARG A 2 38.44 -3.33 2.42
N LYS A 3 39.40 -4.03 1.80
CA LYS A 3 40.41 -3.43 0.92
C LYS A 3 39.70 -2.57 -0.12
N LEU A 4 39.97 -1.27 -0.10
CA LEU A 4 39.73 -0.33 -1.19
C LEU A 4 40.54 -0.83 -2.39
N LEU A 5 39.97 -1.78 -3.14
CA LEU A 5 40.46 -2.15 -4.45
C LEU A 5 40.41 -0.88 -5.29
N ILE A 6 41.57 -0.50 -5.82
CA ILE A 6 41.71 0.48 -6.90
C ILE A 6 40.89 -0.08 -8.07
N LEU A 7 39.60 0.23 -8.09
CA LEU A 7 38.69 -0.19 -9.15
C LEU A 7 39.05 0.63 -10.38
N SER A 8 39.30 -0.04 -11.50
CA SER A 8 39.43 0.66 -12.78
C SER A 8 38.20 1.54 -13.01
N PRO A 9 38.33 2.72 -13.63
CA PRO A 9 37.20 3.63 -13.89
C PRO A 9 36.01 2.92 -14.56
N GLN A 10 36.31 1.89 -15.36
CA GLN A 10 35.36 1.02 -16.04
C GLN A 10 34.53 0.16 -15.06
N ARG A 11 35.15 -0.39 -14.00
CA ARG A 11 34.42 -1.14 -12.96
C ARG A 11 33.55 -0.22 -12.10
N ILE A 12 34.04 0.96 -11.73
CA ILE A 12 33.24 1.96 -10.99
C ILE A 12 31.99 2.35 -11.78
N ALA A 13 32.14 2.58 -13.09
CA ALA A 13 31.01 2.93 -13.96
C ALA A 13 30.03 1.77 -14.19
N ALA A 14 30.48 0.51 -14.11
CA ALA A 14 29.61 -0.66 -14.16
C ALA A 14 28.82 -0.82 -12.86
N GLU A 15 29.49 -0.74 -11.70
CA GLU A 15 28.88 -0.85 -10.37
C GLU A 15 27.88 0.29 -10.12
N LEU A 16 28.20 1.52 -10.51
CA LEU A 16 27.27 2.66 -10.43
C LEU A 16 26.04 2.47 -11.32
N ARG A 17 26.18 1.85 -12.50
CA ARG A 17 25.03 1.54 -13.36
C ARG A 17 24.13 0.50 -12.71
N GLU A 18 24.72 -0.59 -12.23
CA GLU A 18 24.01 -1.68 -11.55
C GLU A 18 23.27 -1.18 -10.30
N LEU A 19 23.93 -0.38 -9.45
CA LEU A 19 23.31 0.26 -8.29
C LEU A 19 22.18 1.22 -8.67
N ARG A 20 22.32 1.98 -9.75
CA ARG A 20 21.25 2.88 -10.25
C ARG A 20 20.03 2.08 -10.72
N PHE A 21 20.23 0.96 -11.40
CA PHE A 21 19.15 0.07 -11.82
C PHE A 21 18.46 -0.57 -10.60
N ALA A 22 19.23 -1.09 -9.64
CA ALA A 22 18.69 -1.64 -8.40
C ALA A 22 17.88 -0.59 -7.61
N THR A 23 18.43 0.63 -7.47
CA THR A 23 17.74 1.74 -6.77
C THR A 23 16.46 2.16 -7.48
N ALA A 24 16.44 2.14 -8.81
CA ALA A 24 15.25 2.48 -9.59
C ALA A 24 14.14 1.43 -9.43
N ALA A 25 14.50 0.14 -9.39
CA ALA A 25 13.58 -0.95 -9.10
C ALA A 25 12.98 -0.82 -7.69
N ASP A 26 13.82 -0.58 -6.67
CA ASP A 26 13.38 -0.37 -5.29
C ASP A 26 12.45 0.84 -5.15
N ARG A 27 12.75 1.96 -5.80
CA ARG A 27 11.86 3.14 -5.78
C ARG A 27 10.52 2.86 -6.44
N ARG A 28 10.50 2.09 -7.52
CA ARG A 28 9.24 1.67 -8.17
C ARG A 28 8.45 0.75 -7.24
N TRP A 29 9.11 -0.19 -6.58
CA TRP A 29 8.49 -1.08 -5.60
C TRP A 29 7.91 -0.30 -4.41
N HIS A 30 8.67 0.61 -3.81
CA HIS A 30 8.17 1.46 -2.73
C HIS A 30 6.96 2.30 -3.14
N ARG A 31 6.95 2.87 -4.36
CA ARG A 31 5.77 3.60 -4.86
C ARG A 31 4.53 2.71 -4.96
N LYS A 32 4.69 1.45 -5.41
CA LYS A 32 3.59 0.47 -5.44
C LYS A 32 3.06 0.19 -4.03
N LEU A 33 3.96 -0.04 -3.07
CA LEU A 33 3.59 -0.29 -1.67
C LEU A 33 2.93 0.93 -1.01
N TRP A 34 3.43 2.14 -1.26
CA TRP A 34 2.80 3.37 -0.79
C TRP A 34 1.39 3.55 -1.35
N ALA A 35 1.20 3.32 -2.65
CA ALA A 35 -0.11 3.37 -3.27
C ALA A 35 -1.06 2.30 -2.70
N LEU A 36 -0.56 1.10 -2.41
CA LEU A 36 -1.30 0.04 -1.73
C LEU A 36 -1.73 0.48 -0.32
N GLY A 37 -0.78 0.97 0.48
CA GLY A 37 -1.05 1.48 1.84
C GLY A 37 -2.10 2.59 1.84
N LEU A 38 -2.00 3.54 0.91
CA LEU A 38 -2.98 4.63 0.78
C LEU A 38 -4.39 4.11 0.46
N ARG A 39 -4.51 3.10 -0.40
CA ARG A 39 -5.80 2.46 -0.69
C ARG A 39 -6.38 1.75 0.53
N CYS A 40 -5.55 1.07 1.32
CA CYS A 40 -6.00 0.46 2.58
C CYS A 40 -6.49 1.52 3.58
N VAL A 41 -5.77 2.64 3.72
CA VAL A 41 -6.19 3.76 4.56
C VAL A 41 -7.52 4.34 4.08
N ALA A 42 -7.72 4.47 2.77
CA ALA A 42 -8.99 4.95 2.22
C ALA A 42 -10.18 4.06 2.60
N TRP A 43 -9.99 2.73 2.63
CA TRP A 43 -11.03 1.80 3.08
C TRP A 43 -11.37 1.96 4.55
N TYR A 44 -10.37 2.10 5.42
CA TYR A 44 -10.60 2.40 6.83
C TYR A 44 -11.36 3.71 7.01
N PHE A 45 -10.96 4.75 6.28
CA PHE A 45 -11.63 6.04 6.35
C PHE A 45 -13.09 5.96 5.89
N ALA A 46 -13.36 5.29 4.77
CA ALA A 46 -14.72 5.07 4.28
C ALA A 46 -15.58 4.31 5.30
N GLY A 47 -15.05 3.24 5.91
CA GLY A 47 -15.75 2.49 6.95
C GLY A 47 -16.03 3.32 8.20
N LEU A 48 -15.04 4.10 8.66
CA LEU A 48 -15.18 5.00 9.81
C LEU A 48 -16.21 6.10 9.57
N VAL A 49 -16.27 6.66 8.35
CA VAL A 49 -17.29 7.65 7.98
C VAL A 49 -18.70 7.05 8.09
N LEU A 50 -18.90 5.82 7.61
CA LEU A 50 -20.19 5.14 7.70
C LEU A 50 -20.59 4.84 9.15
N ILE A 51 -19.63 4.36 9.95
CA ILE A 51 -19.83 4.11 11.39
C ILE A 51 -20.16 5.44 12.10
N GLY A 52 -19.40 6.50 11.85
CA GLY A 52 -19.66 7.82 12.42
C GLY A 52 -21.05 8.35 12.03
N TRP A 53 -21.43 8.20 10.76
CA TRP A 53 -22.74 8.61 10.27
C TRP A 53 -23.88 7.81 10.91
N SER A 54 -23.69 6.51 11.15
CA SER A 54 -24.70 5.68 11.83
C SER A 54 -25.08 6.21 13.22
N MET A 55 -24.16 6.90 13.89
CA MET A 55 -24.41 7.49 15.21
C MET A 55 -25.18 8.81 15.14
N HIS A 56 -25.22 9.47 13.98
CA HIS A 56 -25.84 10.77 13.79
C HIS A 56 -27.21 10.69 13.09
N THR A 57 -27.58 9.52 12.56
CA THR A 57 -28.88 9.35 11.89
C THR A 57 -29.97 8.96 12.89
N SER A 58 -31.14 9.62 12.78
CA SER A 58 -32.31 9.31 13.60
C SER A 58 -33.12 8.11 13.10
N ASN A 59 -32.79 7.58 11.92
CA ASN A 59 -33.45 6.41 11.34
C ASN A 59 -32.75 5.14 11.81
N TYR A 60 -33.37 4.42 12.74
CA TYR A 60 -32.77 3.26 13.40
C TYR A 60 -32.40 2.09 12.44
N PRO A 61 -33.30 1.63 11.53
CA PRO A 61 -32.92 0.65 10.52
C PRO A 61 -31.72 1.09 9.67
N LEU A 62 -31.67 2.36 9.28
CA LEU A 62 -30.57 2.90 8.50
C LEU A 62 -29.26 2.94 9.31
N ALA A 63 -29.32 3.31 10.60
CA ALA A 63 -28.17 3.30 11.49
C ALA A 63 -27.51 1.91 11.57
N GLN A 64 -28.31 0.86 11.79
CA GLN A 64 -27.80 -0.51 11.84
C GLN A 64 -27.12 -0.93 10.54
N LEU A 65 -27.74 -0.61 9.40
CA LEU A 65 -27.20 -0.93 8.08
C LEU A 65 -25.88 -0.20 7.81
N LEU A 66 -25.80 1.10 8.13
CA LEU A 66 -24.59 1.90 7.99
C LEU A 66 -23.46 1.41 8.89
N PHE A 67 -23.77 1.05 10.14
CA PHE A 67 -22.78 0.52 11.08
C PHE A 67 -22.20 -0.81 10.58
N ALA A 68 -23.07 -1.75 10.20
CA ALA A 68 -22.65 -3.04 9.67
C ALA A 68 -21.85 -2.89 8.37
N ALA A 69 -22.33 -2.05 7.43
CA ALA A 69 -21.63 -1.78 6.19
C ALA A 69 -20.25 -1.15 6.45
N GLY A 70 -20.16 -0.19 7.37
CA GLY A 70 -18.90 0.44 7.73
C GLY A 70 -17.88 -0.53 8.32
N LEU A 71 -18.32 -1.45 9.20
CA LEU A 71 -17.48 -2.53 9.72
C LEU A 71 -16.97 -3.46 8.60
N TRP A 72 -17.86 -3.93 7.73
CA TRP A 72 -17.50 -4.80 6.62
C TRP A 72 -16.52 -4.13 5.65
N ILE A 73 -16.74 -2.85 5.33
CA ILE A 73 -15.88 -2.06 4.45
C ILE A 73 -14.49 -1.87 5.07
N ALA A 74 -14.42 -1.51 6.35
CA ALA A 74 -13.16 -1.33 7.06
C ALA A 74 -12.37 -2.65 7.20
N ALA A 75 -13.05 -3.79 7.36
CA ALA A 75 -12.40 -5.08 7.52
C ALA A 75 -12.00 -5.71 6.18
N LEU A 76 -12.92 -5.79 5.22
CA LEU A 76 -12.71 -6.52 3.96
C LEU A 76 -12.01 -5.68 2.89
N GLY A 77 -12.22 -4.37 2.86
CA GLY A 77 -11.63 -3.48 1.86
C GLY A 77 -10.09 -3.61 1.78
N PRO A 78 -9.35 -3.49 2.89
CA PRO A 78 -7.91 -3.69 2.91
C PRO A 78 -7.48 -5.10 2.50
N ILE A 79 -8.19 -6.14 2.97
CA ILE A 79 -7.89 -7.54 2.66
C ILE A 79 -8.00 -7.80 1.15
N VAL A 80 -9.13 -7.40 0.54
CA VAL A 80 -9.35 -7.56 -0.90
C VAL A 80 -8.32 -6.77 -1.69
N THR A 81 -8.01 -5.54 -1.27
CA THR A 81 -7.01 -4.70 -1.95
C THR A 81 -5.62 -5.34 -1.93
N ALA A 82 -5.21 -5.87 -0.77
CA ALA A 82 -3.95 -6.59 -0.62
C ALA A 82 -3.92 -7.88 -1.46
N LEU A 83 -4.98 -8.68 -1.43
CA LEU A 83 -5.09 -9.90 -2.23
C LEU A 83 -4.98 -9.60 -3.73
N VAL A 84 -5.73 -8.62 -4.24
CA VAL A 84 -5.69 -8.23 -5.65
C VAL A 84 -4.31 -7.71 -6.04
N PHE A 85 -3.64 -6.96 -5.17
CA PHE A 85 -2.28 -6.50 -5.40
C PHE A 85 -1.31 -7.67 -5.58
N TRP A 86 -1.31 -8.61 -4.64
CA TRP A 86 -0.41 -9.76 -4.69
C TRP A 86 -0.71 -10.71 -5.87
N LEU A 87 -1.99 -10.96 -6.16
CA LEU A 87 -2.39 -11.75 -7.33
C LEU A 87 -1.94 -11.15 -8.65
N ARG A 88 -1.79 -9.82 -8.73
CA ARG A 88 -1.29 -9.13 -9.93
C ARG A 88 0.22 -9.09 -10.00
N GLU A 89 0.92 -9.11 -8.87
CA GLU A 89 2.39 -9.05 -8.85
C GLU A 89 3.03 -10.44 -9.04
N PHE A 90 2.35 -11.52 -8.61
CA PHE A 90 2.81 -12.90 -8.78
C PHE A 90 2.36 -13.57 -10.09
N ARG A 91 1.76 -12.83 -11.00
CA ARG A 91 1.29 -13.31 -12.31
C ARG A 91 2.15 -12.77 -13.43
#